data_AF-A0A1H5UUT1-F1
#
_entry.id   AF-A0A1H5UUT1-F1
#
_cell.length_a   1.000
_cell.length_b   1.000
_cell.length_c   1.000
_cell.angle_alpha   90.00
_cell.angle_beta   90.00
_cell.angle_gamma   90.00
#
_symmetry.space_group_name_H-M   'P 1'
#
loop_
_entity.id
_entity.type
_entity.pdbx_description
1 polymer ?
#
loop_
_entity_poly.entity_id
_entity_poly.type
_entity_poly.pdbx_seq_one_letter_code
_entity_poly.pdbx_strand_id
1 'polypeptide(L)'
;MDKLSKKLALKILKKVFLRNGYVRIKDSSRIEESKTQKYKKGYEVRLVAKDEAELARIRVAIFSLDLYVAKSFLKGNQMVQPIYGEEITRKFEKIKRKSTG
;
A
#
# COMPACT_ATOMS: atom_id res chain seq x y z
N MET A 1 13.00 -20.44 4.79
CA MET A 1 11.82 -19.76 4.22
C MET A 1 12.16 -19.36 2.80
N ASP A 2 11.63 -20.07 1.81
CA ASP A 2 11.80 -19.69 0.40
C ASP A 2 11.32 -18.26 0.19
N LYS A 3 12.24 -17.37 -0.20
CA LYS A 3 11.90 -16.00 -0.56
C LYS A 3 11.02 -16.08 -1.81
N LEU A 4 9.76 -15.66 -1.68
CA LEU A 4 8.89 -15.52 -2.83
C LEU A 4 9.58 -14.59 -3.84
N SER A 5 9.68 -14.99 -5.11
CA SER A 5 10.31 -14.15 -6.13
C SER A 5 9.73 -12.73 -6.10
N LYS A 6 10.58 -11.70 -6.12
CA LYS A 6 10.16 -10.28 -6.06
C LYS A 6 9.08 -9.95 -7.11
N LYS A 7 9.17 -10.58 -8.29
CA LYS A 7 8.18 -10.44 -9.37
C LYS A 7 6.81 -11.01 -8.98
N LEU A 8 6.79 -12.16 -8.33
CA LEU A 8 5.56 -12.80 -7.85
C LEU A 8 4.96 -12.02 -6.68
N ALA A 9 5.79 -11.54 -5.76
CA ALA A 9 5.38 -10.71 -4.63
C ALA A 9 4.65 -9.45 -5.13
N LEU A 10 5.27 -8.74 -6.08
CA LEU A 10 4.66 -7.57 -6.68
C LEU A 10 3.34 -7.88 -7.39
N LYS A 11 3.25 -9.04 -8.08
CA LYS A 11 2.00 -9.47 -8.75
C LYS A 11 0.87 -9.72 -7.75
N ILE A 12 1.17 -10.35 -6.61
CA ILE A 12 0.19 -10.56 -5.53
C ILE A 12 -0.28 -9.23 -4.98
N LEU A 13 0.64 -8.34 -4.58
CA LEU A 13 0.29 -7.04 -4.01
C LEU A 13 -0.50 -6.18 -5.00
N LYS A 14 -0.15 -6.20 -6.29
CA LYS A 14 -0.89 -5.52 -7.35
C LYS A 14 -2.32 -6.01 -7.46
N LYS A 15 -2.54 -7.34 -7.43
CA LYS A 15 -3.88 -7.92 -7.51
C LYS A 15 -4.76 -7.51 -6.32
N VAL A 16 -4.20 -7.56 -5.11
CA VAL A 16 -4.90 -7.13 -3.89
C VAL A 16 -5.21 -5.63 -3.94
N PHE A 17 -4.24 -4.83 -4.38
CA PHE A 17 -4.39 -3.39 -4.49
C PHE A 17 -5.47 -2.99 -5.50
N LEU A 18 -5.51 -3.62 -6.67
CA LEU A 18 -6.52 -3.31 -7.69
C LEU A 18 -7.95 -3.68 -7.26
N ARG A 19 -8.10 -4.65 -6.34
CA ARG A 19 -9.42 -5.06 -5.85
C ARG A 19 -10.07 -3.99 -4.98
N ASN A 20 -9.39 -3.54 -3.93
CA ASN A 20 -9.93 -2.61 -2.94
C ASN A 20 -8.84 -1.74 -2.27
N GLY A 21 -7.62 -1.75 -2.80
CA GLY A 21 -6.52 -0.99 -2.26
C GLY A 21 -6.64 0.50 -2.58
N TYR A 22 -6.00 1.30 -1.74
CA TYR A 22 -5.87 2.72 -2.01
C TYR A 22 -4.53 3.24 -1.55
N VAL A 23 -4.03 4.22 -2.28
CA VAL A 23 -2.83 4.98 -1.95
C VAL A 23 -3.25 6.28 -1.29
N ARG A 24 -2.49 6.67 -0.27
CA ARG A 24 -2.49 8.01 0.27
C ARG A 24 -1.18 8.65 -0.12
N ILE A 25 -1.24 9.50 -1.14
CA ILE A 25 -0.11 10.33 -1.53
C ILE A 25 -0.32 11.72 -0.96
N LYS A 26 0.75 12.25 -0.36
CA LYS A 26 0.85 13.67 -0.06
C LYS A 26 1.00 14.39 -1.39
N ASP A 27 -0.05 15.07 -1.83
CA ASP A 27 0.02 15.91 -3.02
C ASP A 27 0.79 17.18 -2.66
N SER A 28 2.05 17.25 -3.09
CA SER A 28 2.93 18.38 -2.79
C SER A 28 2.56 19.65 -3.57
N SER A 29 1.80 19.54 -4.65
CA SER A 29 1.36 20.67 -5.48
C SER A 29 0.19 21.46 -4.89
N ARG A 30 -0.40 21.01 -3.77
CA ARG A 30 -1.43 21.74 -3.00
C ARG A 30 -0.90 22.41 -1.73
N ILE A 31 0.42 22.40 -1.51
CA ILE A 31 1.05 22.82 -0.25
C ILE A 31 1.34 24.32 -0.19
N GLU A 32 1.49 25.00 -1.34
CA GLU A 32 1.79 26.44 -1.37
C GLU A 32 0.66 27.32 -0.80
N GLU A 33 -0.57 26.81 -0.72
CA GLU A 33 -1.74 27.56 -0.24
C GLU A 33 -1.98 27.45 1.28
N SER A 34 -1.21 26.63 2.02
CA SER A 34 -1.40 26.45 3.47
C SER A 34 -0.06 26.45 4.22
N LYS A 35 0.44 27.67 4.49
CA LYS A 35 1.62 27.98 5.32
C LYS A 35 1.55 27.55 6.79
N THR A 36 0.53 26.83 7.22
CA THR A 36 0.33 26.46 8.61
C THR A 36 -0.05 25.00 8.69
N GLN A 37 0.95 24.15 8.90
CA GLN A 37 0.95 23.09 9.92
C GLN A 37 2.12 22.15 9.63
N LYS A 38 2.86 21.80 10.67
CA LYS A 38 3.69 20.60 10.74
C LYS A 38 2.83 19.37 10.41
N TYR A 39 2.61 19.10 9.13
CA TYR A 39 1.59 18.17 8.66
C TYR A 39 2.17 16.74 8.60
N LYS A 40 2.01 15.98 9.69
CA LYS A 40 2.61 14.67 9.97
C LYS A 40 1.99 13.47 9.19
N LYS A 41 1.52 13.63 7.95
CA LYS A 41 0.88 12.51 7.20
C LYS A 41 1.76 12.08 6.01
N GLY A 42 2.32 10.86 6.10
CA GLY A 42 3.29 10.30 5.14
C GLY A 42 2.66 9.50 3.99
N TYR A 43 3.53 9.00 3.11
CA TYR A 43 3.18 8.12 1.98
C TYR A 43 2.81 6.73 2.45
N GLU A 44 1.59 6.31 2.13
CA GLU A 44 1.01 5.06 2.63
C GLU A 44 0.20 4.35 1.53
N VAL A 45 0.41 3.04 1.41
CA VAL A 45 -0.45 2.14 0.61
C VAL A 45 -1.25 1.29 1.56
N ARG A 46 -2.57 1.28 1.41
CA ARG A 46 -3.46 0.39 2.17
C ARG A 46 -3.93 -0.74 1.29
N LEU A 47 -3.58 -1.95 1.69
CA LEU A 47 -4.06 -3.19 1.06
C LEU A 47 -5.20 -3.76 1.89
N VAL A 48 -6.27 -4.16 1.22
CA VAL A 48 -7.46 -4.71 1.88
C VAL A 48 -7.49 -6.21 1.64
N ALA A 49 -7.16 -6.97 2.67
CA ALA A 49 -7.27 -8.42 2.72
C ALA A 49 -8.71 -8.83 2.99
N LYS A 50 -9.14 -9.94 2.36
CA LYS A 50 -10.47 -10.52 2.54
C LYS A 50 -10.55 -11.46 3.76
N ASP A 51 -9.43 -12.04 4.16
CA ASP A 51 -9.30 -12.99 5.27
C ASP A 51 -7.86 -12.99 5.83
N GLU A 52 -7.66 -13.67 6.97
CA GLU A 52 -6.37 -13.77 7.66
C GLU A 52 -5.28 -14.49 6.84
N ALA A 53 -5.64 -15.51 6.07
CA ALA A 53 -4.69 -16.22 5.22
C ALA A 53 -4.21 -15.33 4.07
N GLU A 54 -5.08 -14.50 3.50
CA GLU A 54 -4.71 -13.50 2.51
C GLU A 54 -3.83 -12.40 3.13
N LEU A 55 -4.11 -11.97 4.35
CA LEU A 55 -3.28 -11.03 5.10
C LEU A 55 -1.86 -11.58 5.32
N ALA A 56 -1.74 -12.85 5.72
CA ALA A 56 -0.45 -13.52 5.87
C ALA A 56 0.33 -13.55 4.54
N ARG A 57 -0.33 -13.89 3.42
CA ARG A 57 0.29 -13.87 2.08
C ARG A 57 0.76 -12.48 1.68
N ILE A 58 -0.03 -11.45 1.98
CA ILE A 58 0.34 -10.05 1.75
C ILE A 58 1.59 -9.70 2.55
N ARG A 59 1.67 -10.05 3.83
CA ARG A 59 2.85 -9.79 4.67
C ARG A 59 4.11 -10.48 4.14
N VAL A 60 4.02 -11.74 3.72
CA VAL A 60 5.15 -12.46 3.11
C VAL A 60 5.61 -11.77 1.81
N ALA A 61 4.68 -11.32 0.97
CA ALA A 61 5.01 -10.59 -0.25
C ALA A 61 5.65 -9.23 0.04
N ILE A 62 5.17 -8.49 1.04
CA ILE A 62 5.77 -7.22 1.48
C ILE A 62 7.20 -7.45 1.98
N PHE A 63 7.40 -8.44 2.84
CA PHE A 63 8.71 -8.78 3.37
C PHE A 63 9.70 -9.22 2.28
N SER A 64 9.22 -9.96 1.28
CA SER A 64 10.03 -10.38 0.11
C SER A 64 10.49 -9.21 -0.77
N LEU A 65 9.85 -8.04 -0.63
CA LEU A 65 10.21 -6.81 -1.32
C LEU A 65 11.03 -5.85 -0.45
N ASP A 66 11.46 -6.28 0.74
CA ASP A 66 12.20 -5.47 1.70
C ASP A 66 11.43 -4.18 2.09
N LEU A 67 10.10 -4.27 2.13
CA LEU A 67 9.21 -3.14 2.43
C LEU A 67 8.76 -3.14 3.90
N TYR A 68 8.53 -1.95 4.44
CA TYR A 68 8.03 -1.77 5.79
C TYR A 68 6.52 -1.92 5.86
N VAL A 69 6.09 -2.93 6.62
CA VAL A 69 4.70 -3.22 6.94
C VAL A 69 4.34 -2.61 8.30
N ALA A 70 3.19 -1.96 8.38
CA ALA A 70 2.69 -1.41 9.64
C ALA A 70 1.68 -2.34 10.31
N LYS A 71 1.18 -1.98 11.50
CA LYS A 71 0.18 -2.81 12.18
C LYS A 71 -1.11 -2.84 11.34
N SER A 72 -1.55 -4.04 10.97
CA SER A 72 -2.85 -4.22 10.31
C SER A 72 -4.00 -3.93 11.28
N PHE A 73 -5.12 -3.46 10.75
CA PHE A 73 -6.32 -3.17 11.54
C PHE A 73 -7.58 -3.64 10.81
N LEU A 74 -8.64 -3.90 11.59
CA LEU A 74 -9.95 -4.23 11.05
C LEU A 74 -10.71 -2.95 10.69
N LYS A 75 -11.32 -2.94 9.51
CA LYS A 75 -12.23 -1.89 9.04
C LYS A 75 -13.53 -2.57 8.62
N GLY A 76 -14.51 -2.60 9.52
CA GLY A 76 -15.69 -3.45 9.35
C GLY A 76 -15.27 -4.92 9.27
N ASN A 77 -15.76 -5.63 8.25
CA ASN A 77 -15.39 -7.05 8.00
C ASN A 77 -14.11 -7.22 7.17
N GLN A 78 -13.36 -6.14 6.92
CA GLN A 78 -12.17 -6.18 6.07
C GLN A 78 -10.90 -5.95 6.88
N MET A 79 -9.82 -6.66 6.53
CA MET A 79 -8.51 -6.49 7.15
C MET A 79 -7.65 -5.55 6.32
N VAL A 80 -7.20 -4.45 6.90
CA VAL A 80 -6.38 -3.45 6.20
C VAL A 80 -4.93 -3.57 6.63
N GLN A 81 -4.03 -3.73 5.66
CA GLN A 81 -2.59 -3.77 5.85
C GLN A 81 -1.96 -2.50 5.26
N PRO A 82 -1.58 -1.52 6.10
CA PRO A 82 -0.79 -0.38 5.66
C PRO A 82 0.67 -0.76 5.37
N ILE A 83 1.22 -0.16 4.32
CA ILE A 83 2.62 -0.20 3.89
C ILE A 83 3.12 1.23 3.80
N TYR A 84 4.24 1.53 4.43
CA TYR A 84 4.88 2.83 4.34
C TYR A 84 5.98 2.84 3.29
N GLY A 85 6.10 3.97 2.59
CA GLY A 85 7.22 4.23 1.68
C GLY A 85 6.80 5.08 0.49
N GLU A 86 7.58 6.12 0.18
CA GLU A 86 7.30 7.01 -0.94
C GLU A 86 7.34 6.27 -2.28
N GLU A 87 8.41 5.53 -2.54
CA GLU A 87 8.62 4.87 -3.84
C GLU A 87 7.50 3.88 -4.17
N ILE A 88 7.13 3.04 -3.19
CA ILE A 88 6.08 2.05 -3.38
C ILE A 88 4.73 2.72 -3.56
N THR A 89 4.45 3.78 -2.81
CA THR A 89 3.19 4.52 -2.93
C THR A 89 3.06 5.16 -4.32
N ARG A 90 4.12 5.78 -4.85
CA ARG A 90 4.13 6.32 -6.22
C ARG A 90 3.97 5.22 -7.27
N LYS A 91 4.60 4.04 -7.09
CA LYS A 91 4.40 2.89 -7.99
C LYS A 91 2.94 2.45 -8.04
N PHE A 92 2.29 2.32 -6.88
CA PHE A 92 0.87 1.94 -6.81
C PHE A 92 -0.08 3.02 -7.31
N GLU A 93 0.24 4.30 -7.16
CA GLU A 93 -0.55 5.38 -7.77
C GLU A 93 -0.52 5.34 -9.29
N LYS A 94 0.66 5.16 -9.89
CA LYS A 94 0.78 4.97 -11.35
C LYS A 94 -0.03 3.77 -11.82
N ILE A 95 -0.05 2.68 -11.05
CA ILE A 95 -0.89 1.50 -11.34
C ILE A 95 -2.37 1.85 -11.28
N LYS A 96 -2.80 2.62 -10.27
CA LYS A 96 -4.21 3.04 -10.13
C LYS A 96 -4.64 3.91 -11.31
N ARG A 97 -3.87 4.94 -11.67
CA ARG A 97 -4.15 5.82 -12.82
C ARG A 97 -4.28 5.06 -14.13
N LYS A 98 -3.41 4.08 -14.39
CA LYS A 98 -3.45 3.25 -15.61
C LYS A 98 -4.62 2.28 -15.67
N SER A 99 -5.30 2.00 -14.56
CA SER A 99 -6.46 1.11 -14.52
C SER A 99 -7.78 1.85 -14.70
N THR A 100 -7.76 3.18 -14.74
CA THR A 100 -8.94 4.06 -14.84
C THR A 100 -8.93 4.86 -16.16
N GLY A 101 -8.05 4.50 -17.09
CA GLY A 101 -7.96 5.07 -18.44
C GLY A 101 -8.02 3.97 -19.49
#